data_AF-A0A7J8XVW7-F1
#
_entry.id   AF-A0A7J8XVW7-F1
#
_cell.length_a   1.000
_cell.length_b   1.000
_cell.length_c   1.000
_cell.angle_alpha   90.00
_cell.angle_beta   90.00
_cell.angle_gamma   90.00
#
_symmetry.space_group_name_H-M   'P 1'
#
loop_
_entity.id
_entity.type
_entity.pdbx_description
1 polymer ?
#
loop_
_entity_poly.entity_id
_entity_poly.type
_entity_poly.pdbx_seq_one_letter_code
_entity_poly.pdbx_strand_id
1 'polypeptide(L)'
;MYCYAVNGRCSSPAHLWLTGCEGEMETQLQRLPGFDKWIIEKEKQSYIKAFSDRKDDLVYLTADSETVLHELDPTKVYIVGGLVDRNRWKGITMKKAEEQGIHTAKLPIGAYMKMSSSQVLTVNQVIEILLKFLETKDWKGSFFQVIPQRKRTEGDSENCQDVDGEDCEEETERKKRCLEVPSHD
;
A
#
# COMPACT_ATOMS: atom_id res chain seq x y z
N MET A 1 8.73 -1.31 -4.68
CA MET A 1 9.63 -0.37 -3.97
C MET A 1 8.88 0.51 -2.98
N TYR A 2 7.93 1.35 -3.42
CA TYR A 2 7.17 2.24 -2.53
C TYR A 2 6.51 1.50 -1.37
N CYS A 3 5.71 0.45 -1.65
CA CYS A 3 5.02 -0.32 -0.62
C CYS A 3 5.98 -0.91 0.43
N TYR A 4 7.15 -1.38 0.00
CA TYR A 4 8.18 -1.90 0.90
C TYR A 4 8.74 -0.80 1.82
N ALA A 5 9.08 0.36 1.23
CA ALA A 5 9.62 1.48 1.99
C ALA A 5 8.64 2.03 3.03
N VAL A 6 7.36 2.15 2.67
CA VAL A 6 6.32 2.60 3.59
C VAL A 6 6.09 1.58 4.70
N ASN A 7 6.00 0.29 4.38
CA ASN A 7 5.84 -0.77 5.37
C ASN A 7 6.96 -0.76 6.43
N GLY A 8 8.21 -0.55 6.02
CA GLY A 8 9.35 -0.46 6.94
C GLY A 8 9.36 0.79 7.83
N ARG A 9 8.54 1.81 7.53
CA ARG A 9 8.40 3.04 8.33
C ARG A 9 7.18 3.01 9.25
N CYS A 10 6.31 2.00 9.11
CA CYS A 10 5.13 1.85 9.94
C CYS A 10 5.50 1.32 11.33
N SER A 11 4.75 1.78 12.34
CA SER A 11 4.83 1.30 13.72
C SER A 11 4.35 -0.15 13.87
N SER A 12 3.43 -0.58 13.00
CA SER A 12 2.96 -1.95 12.88
C SER A 12 3.11 -2.44 11.43
N PRO A 13 4.31 -2.88 11.01
CA PRO A 13 4.53 -3.40 9.67
C PRO A 13 3.69 -4.64 9.38
N ALA A 14 3.16 -4.74 8.17
CA ALA A 14 2.52 -5.96 7.68
C ALA A 14 3.57 -6.95 7.17
N HIS A 15 3.21 -8.24 7.21
CA HIS A 15 3.97 -9.28 6.54
C HIS A 15 3.66 -9.25 5.04
N LEU A 16 4.49 -8.55 4.26
CA LEU A 16 4.29 -8.41 2.82
C LEU A 16 4.78 -9.63 2.04
N TRP A 17 3.96 -10.06 1.09
CA TRP A 17 4.26 -11.14 0.14
C TRP A 17 4.18 -10.63 -1.29
N LEU A 18 5.15 -11.01 -2.12
CA LEU A 18 5.14 -10.78 -3.55
C LEU A 18 5.09 -12.13 -4.28
N THR A 19 3.87 -12.53 -4.65
CA THR A 19 3.59 -13.82 -5.31
C THR A 19 3.46 -13.67 -6.83
N GLY A 20 3.63 -14.76 -7.58
CA GLY A 20 3.51 -14.75 -9.04
C GLY A 20 4.68 -14.05 -9.72
N CYS A 21 5.84 -13.96 -9.05
CA CYS A 21 7.04 -13.34 -9.60
C CYS A 21 7.74 -14.30 -10.55
N GLU A 22 7.23 -14.44 -11.77
CA GLU A 22 7.85 -15.24 -12.83
C GLU A 22 8.13 -14.43 -14.09
N GLY A 23 9.04 -14.94 -14.93
CA GLY A 23 9.36 -14.36 -16.24
C GLY A 23 9.93 -12.95 -16.19
N GLU A 24 9.32 -12.03 -16.96
CA GLU A 24 9.79 -10.65 -17.06
C GLU A 24 9.71 -9.92 -15.72
N MET A 25 8.67 -10.18 -14.91
CA MET A 25 8.51 -9.54 -13.62
C MET A 25 9.67 -9.88 -12.67
N GLU A 26 10.05 -11.16 -12.58
CA GLU A 26 11.21 -11.59 -11.80
C GLU A 26 12.49 -10.88 -12.27
N THR A 27 12.70 -10.81 -13.58
CA THR A 27 13.89 -10.18 -14.18
C THR A 27 13.97 -8.69 -13.83
N GLN A 28 12.85 -7.96 -13.88
CA GLN A 28 12.81 -6.54 -13.52
C GLN A 28 13.00 -6.33 -12.02
N LEU A 29 12.44 -7.20 -11.18
CA LEU A 29 12.60 -7.13 -9.72
C LEU A 29 14.06 -7.36 -9.29
N GLN A 30 14.74 -8.34 -9.88
CA GLN A 30 16.16 -8.62 -9.59
C GLN A 30 17.11 -7.47 -9.97
N ARG A 31 16.71 -6.60 -10.90
CA ARG A 31 17.48 -5.40 -11.27
C ARG A 31 17.35 -4.27 -10.24
N LEU A 32 16.38 -4.35 -9.34
CA LEU A 32 16.19 -3.32 -8.32
C LEU A 32 17.31 -3.42 -7.28
N PRO A 33 18.03 -2.32 -6.98
CA PRO A 33 19.09 -2.33 -5.99
C PRO A 33 18.61 -2.83 -4.62
N GLY A 34 19.27 -3.85 -4.10
CA GLY A 34 19.00 -4.41 -2.78
C GLY A 34 17.70 -5.21 -2.67
N PHE A 35 17.04 -5.56 -3.79
CA PHE A 35 15.81 -6.37 -3.77
C PHE A 35 16.00 -7.70 -3.06
N ASP A 36 17.17 -8.32 -3.22
CA ASP A 36 17.59 -9.52 -2.50
C ASP A 36 17.50 -9.35 -0.97
N LYS A 37 17.83 -8.16 -0.47
CA LYS A 37 17.85 -7.82 0.97
C LYS A 37 16.52 -7.33 1.53
N TRP A 38 15.49 -7.16 0.70
CA TRP A 38 14.19 -6.73 1.20
C TRP A 38 13.58 -7.79 2.11
N ILE A 39 13.12 -7.35 3.29
CA ILE A 39 12.45 -8.17 4.31
C ILE A 39 10.98 -8.34 3.92
N ILE A 40 10.75 -9.13 2.87
CA ILE A 40 9.44 -9.55 2.36
C ILE A 40 9.56 -10.96 1.79
N GLU A 41 8.45 -11.68 1.76
CA GLU A 41 8.40 -12.99 1.12
C GLU A 41 8.27 -12.83 -0.40
N LYS A 42 9.04 -13.63 -1.14
CA LYS A 42 9.13 -13.58 -2.61
C LYS A 42 8.82 -14.97 -3.13
N GLU A 43 7.65 -15.11 -3.75
CA GLU A 43 7.18 -16.40 -4.24
C GLU A 43 6.97 -16.33 -5.76
N LYS A 44 7.54 -17.29 -6.48
CA LYS A 44 7.39 -17.38 -7.93
C LYS A 44 5.99 -17.86 -8.29
N GLN A 45 5.44 -18.77 -7.49
CA GLN A 45 4.12 -19.33 -7.69
C GLN A 45 3.01 -18.32 -7.37
N SER A 46 1.81 -18.57 -7.90
CA SER A 46 0.64 -17.75 -7.58
C SER A 46 0.26 -17.89 -6.10
N TYR A 47 -0.38 -16.84 -5.54
CA TYR A 47 -0.88 -16.86 -4.16
C TYR A 47 -1.79 -18.07 -3.85
N ILE A 48 -2.56 -18.57 -4.83
CA ILE A 48 -3.38 -19.78 -4.63
C ILE A 48 -2.52 -21.01 -4.32
N LYS A 49 -1.37 -21.16 -4.97
CA LYS A 49 -0.46 -22.28 -4.72
C LYS A 49 0.34 -22.05 -3.44
N ALA A 50 0.84 -20.83 -3.24
CA ALA A 50 1.63 -20.43 -2.09
C ALA A 50 0.87 -20.61 -0.75
N PHE A 51 -0.44 -20.36 -0.76
CA PHE A 51 -1.33 -20.47 0.40
C PHE A 51 -2.37 -21.57 0.24
N SER A 52 -2.01 -22.68 -0.41
CA SER A 52 -2.94 -23.76 -0.74
C SER A 52 -3.57 -24.44 0.50
N ASP A 53 -2.86 -24.46 1.62
CA ASP A 53 -3.30 -24.96 2.92
C ASP A 53 -4.25 -24.02 3.67
N ARG A 54 -4.33 -22.75 3.24
CA ARG A 54 -5.12 -21.69 3.87
C ARG A 54 -5.99 -20.94 2.87
N LYS A 55 -6.48 -21.66 1.86
CA LYS A 55 -7.29 -21.08 0.78
C LYS A 55 -8.50 -20.30 1.30
N ASP A 56 -9.16 -20.82 2.34
CA ASP A 56 -10.36 -20.20 2.93
C ASP A 56 -10.05 -18.89 3.69
N ASP A 57 -8.78 -18.64 4.04
CA ASP A 57 -8.33 -17.40 4.67
C ASP A 57 -8.01 -16.29 3.66
N LEU A 58 -8.04 -16.59 2.35
CA LEU A 58 -7.70 -15.65 1.28
C LEU A 58 -8.86 -14.69 1.00
N VAL A 59 -8.56 -13.39 1.02
CA VAL A 59 -9.50 -12.32 0.68
C VAL A 59 -8.92 -11.46 -0.44
N TYR A 60 -9.48 -11.54 -1.64
CA TYR A 60 -9.09 -10.68 -2.74
C TYR A 60 -9.73 -9.29 -2.63
N LEU A 61 -8.89 -8.26 -2.50
CA LEU A 61 -9.36 -6.88 -2.47
C LEU A 61 -9.66 -6.38 -3.88
N THR A 62 -10.92 -6.03 -4.12
CA THR A 62 -11.38 -5.53 -5.42
C THR A 62 -12.49 -4.51 -5.22
N ALA A 63 -12.46 -3.42 -6.00
CA ALA A 63 -13.47 -2.37 -5.91
C ALA A 63 -14.87 -2.84 -6.34
N ASP A 64 -14.93 -3.90 -7.14
CA ASP A 64 -16.17 -4.48 -7.66
C ASP A 64 -16.86 -5.45 -6.69
N SER A 65 -16.29 -5.71 -5.50
CA SER A 65 -16.91 -6.61 -4.52
C SER A 65 -18.17 -5.98 -3.90
N GLU A 66 -19.17 -6.83 -3.63
CA GLU A 66 -20.34 -6.44 -2.84
C GLU A 66 -20.02 -6.35 -1.34
N THR A 67 -19.07 -7.16 -0.86
CA THR A 67 -18.69 -7.24 0.55
C THR A 67 -17.81 -6.06 0.93
N VAL A 68 -18.20 -5.32 1.97
CA VAL A 68 -17.42 -4.19 2.49
C VAL A 68 -16.47 -4.66 3.59
N LEU A 69 -15.20 -4.26 3.51
CA LEU A 69 -14.20 -4.57 4.52
C LEU A 69 -14.27 -3.58 5.68
N HIS A 70 -14.86 -4.00 6.81
CA HIS A 70 -14.98 -3.15 7.99
C HIS A 70 -13.76 -3.25 8.92
N GLU A 71 -13.13 -4.41 9.01
CA GLU A 71 -11.98 -4.66 9.86
C GLU A 71 -10.95 -5.55 9.15
N LEU A 72 -9.70 -5.47 9.60
CA LEU A 72 -8.63 -6.37 9.17
C LEU A 72 -8.47 -7.48 10.20
N ASP A 73 -8.83 -8.69 9.79
CA ASP A 73 -8.67 -9.92 10.55
C ASP A 73 -7.21 -10.40 10.42
N PRO A 74 -6.44 -10.45 11.52
CA PRO A 74 -5.05 -10.88 11.49
C PRO A 74 -4.87 -12.35 11.09
N THR A 75 -5.92 -13.16 11.11
CA THR A 75 -5.84 -14.54 10.61
C THR A 75 -5.99 -14.61 9.10
N LYS A 76 -6.40 -13.54 8.40
CA LYS A 76 -6.64 -13.58 6.94
C LYS A 76 -5.45 -13.10 6.13
N VAL A 77 -5.44 -13.49 4.85
CA VAL A 77 -4.46 -13.01 3.86
C VAL A 77 -5.17 -12.14 2.85
N TYR A 78 -4.86 -10.84 2.86
CA TYR A 78 -5.45 -9.85 1.96
C TYR A 78 -4.61 -9.72 0.68
N ILE A 79 -5.23 -10.01 -0.46
CA ILE A 79 -4.58 -9.99 -1.77
C ILE A 79 -4.89 -8.68 -2.48
N VAL A 80 -3.85 -7.98 -2.94
CA VAL A 80 -3.97 -6.79 -3.79
C VAL A 80 -3.46 -7.12 -5.19
N GLY A 81 -4.26 -6.85 -6.22
CA GLY A 81 -3.87 -7.11 -7.61
C GLY A 81 -2.69 -6.24 -8.04
N GLY A 82 -1.57 -6.86 -8.41
CA GLY A 82 -0.37 -6.19 -8.94
C GLY A 82 -0.52 -5.70 -10.40
N LEU A 83 -1.60 -4.99 -10.70
CA LEU A 83 -1.96 -4.55 -12.05
C LEU A 83 -2.03 -3.02 -12.13
N VAL A 84 -1.55 -2.45 -13.25
CA VAL A 84 -1.71 -1.02 -13.57
C VAL A 84 -2.43 -0.90 -14.91
N ASP A 85 -3.76 -0.77 -14.87
CA ASP A 85 -4.60 -0.75 -16.07
C ASP A 85 -5.45 0.52 -16.22
N ARG A 86 -5.35 1.45 -15.27
CA ARG A 86 -6.20 2.65 -15.18
C ARG A 86 -7.70 2.32 -15.14
N ASN A 87 -8.07 1.18 -14.55
CA ASN A 87 -9.44 0.67 -14.49
C ASN A 87 -10.07 0.42 -15.89
N ARG A 88 -9.24 -0.02 -16.85
CA ARG A 88 -9.69 -0.41 -18.19
C ARG A 88 -10.41 -1.75 -18.17
N TRP A 89 -9.98 -2.67 -17.31
CA TRP A 89 -10.50 -4.04 -17.22
C TRP A 89 -11.38 -4.20 -15.97
N LYS A 90 -12.57 -3.58 -16.00
CA LYS A 90 -13.53 -3.65 -14.90
C LYS A 90 -13.88 -5.11 -14.58
N GLY A 91 -13.93 -5.47 -13.30
CA GLY A 91 -14.29 -6.82 -12.85
C GLY A 91 -13.22 -7.89 -13.03
N ILE A 92 -12.04 -7.59 -13.59
CA ILE A 92 -11.02 -8.63 -13.89
C ILE A 92 -10.54 -9.36 -12.62
N THR A 93 -10.33 -8.62 -11.53
CA THR A 93 -9.90 -9.16 -10.25
C THR A 93 -11.03 -9.86 -9.51
N MET A 94 -12.26 -9.37 -9.64
CA MET A 94 -13.45 -10.02 -9.10
C MET A 94 -13.68 -11.38 -9.77
N LYS A 95 -13.73 -11.41 -11.10
CA LYS A 95 -13.89 -12.64 -11.89
C LYS A 95 -12.80 -13.66 -11.56
N LYS A 96 -11.55 -13.23 -11.43
CA LYS A 96 -10.43 -14.09 -11.04
C LYS A 96 -10.63 -14.71 -9.66
N ALA A 97 -11.09 -13.94 -8.68
CA ALA A 97 -11.35 -14.43 -7.34
C ALA A 97 -12.53 -15.41 -7.29
N GLU A 98 -13.60 -15.13 -8.04
CA GLU A 98 -14.76 -16.01 -8.21
C GLU A 98 -14.38 -17.35 -8.85
N GLU A 99 -13.62 -17.32 -9.96
CA GLU A 99 -13.13 -18.52 -10.64
C GLU A 99 -12.24 -19.38 -9.72
N GLN A 100 -11.52 -18.74 -8.80
CA GLN A 100 -10.68 -19.42 -7.82
C GLN A 100 -11.46 -19.86 -6.57
N GLY A 101 -12.70 -19.40 -6.37
CA GLY A 101 -13.52 -19.68 -5.21
C GLY A 101 -12.90 -19.16 -3.91
N ILE A 102 -12.41 -17.93 -3.89
CA ILE A 102 -11.89 -17.26 -2.68
C ILE A 102 -12.76 -16.06 -2.32
N HIS A 103 -12.69 -15.62 -1.06
CA HIS A 103 -13.46 -14.47 -0.60
C HIS A 103 -13.00 -13.18 -1.29
N THR A 104 -13.92 -12.21 -1.40
CA THR A 104 -13.61 -10.87 -1.90
C THR A 104 -14.12 -9.81 -0.94
N ALA A 105 -13.48 -8.65 -0.95
CA ALA A 105 -13.98 -7.48 -0.24
C ALA A 105 -13.53 -6.17 -0.94
N LYS A 106 -14.28 -5.10 -0.74
CA LYS A 106 -13.91 -3.73 -1.14
C LYS A 106 -13.62 -2.87 0.08
N LEU A 107 -12.74 -1.88 -0.09
CA LEU A 107 -12.51 -0.87 0.94
C LEU A 107 -13.75 0.02 1.13
N PRO A 108 -14.06 0.47 2.35
CA PRO A 108 -15.27 1.24 2.65
C PRO A 108 -15.18 2.73 2.23
N ILE A 109 -14.46 3.06 1.16
CA ILE A 109 -14.15 4.44 0.75
C ILE A 109 -15.42 5.29 0.56
N GLY A 110 -16.44 4.72 -0.10
CA GLY A 110 -17.68 5.44 -0.40
C GLY A 110 -18.50 5.87 0.81
N ALA A 111 -18.26 5.27 1.99
CA ALA A 111 -18.90 5.67 3.23
C ALA A 111 -18.27 6.92 3.86
N TYR A 112 -17.01 7.23 3.52
CA TYR A 112 -16.22 8.29 4.19
C TYR A 112 -15.77 9.42 3.28
N MET A 113 -15.74 9.20 1.95
CA MET A 113 -15.19 10.17 1.01
C MET A 113 -15.95 10.14 -0.31
N LYS A 114 -16.40 11.32 -0.76
CA LYS A 114 -16.92 11.50 -2.12
C LYS A 114 -15.77 11.84 -3.05
N MET A 115 -15.49 10.92 -3.97
CA MET A 115 -14.42 11.06 -4.95
C MET A 115 -14.94 11.76 -6.22
N SER A 116 -14.16 12.70 -6.75
CA SER A 116 -14.45 13.38 -8.03
C SER A 116 -14.22 12.46 -9.25
N SER A 117 -13.60 11.30 -9.02
CA SER A 117 -13.21 10.32 -10.03
C SER A 117 -13.45 8.89 -9.53
N SER A 118 -13.03 7.89 -10.32
CA SER A 118 -13.14 6.48 -9.97
C SER A 118 -12.62 6.16 -8.56
N GLN A 119 -13.37 5.33 -7.82
CA GLN A 119 -12.97 4.79 -6.52
C GLN A 119 -11.91 3.69 -6.60
N VAL A 120 -11.42 3.37 -7.80
CA VAL A 120 -10.31 2.43 -8.00
C VAL A 120 -8.99 3.11 -7.67
N LEU A 121 -8.31 2.58 -6.66
CA LEU A 121 -7.03 3.06 -6.14
C LEU A 121 -5.86 2.29 -6.75
N THR A 122 -4.66 2.89 -6.71
CA THR A 122 -3.44 2.20 -7.12
C THR A 122 -2.97 1.21 -6.05
N VAL A 123 -2.15 0.23 -6.43
CA VAL A 123 -1.60 -0.78 -5.51
C VAL A 123 -0.94 -0.15 -4.29
N ASN A 124 -0.13 0.89 -4.50
CA ASN A 124 0.54 1.58 -3.41
C ASN A 124 -0.43 2.29 -2.46
N GLN A 125 -1.48 2.91 -2.98
CA GLN A 125 -2.50 3.56 -2.16
C GLN A 125 -3.26 2.54 -1.30
N VAL A 126 -3.65 1.39 -1.88
CA VAL A 126 -4.33 0.33 -1.13
C VAL A 126 -3.43 -0.18 0.00
N ILE A 127 -2.17 -0.52 -0.28
CA ILE A 127 -1.25 -1.01 0.75
C ILE A 127 -1.04 0.02 1.85
N GLU A 128 -0.79 1.29 1.49
CA GLU A 128 -0.57 2.34 2.47
C GLU A 128 -1.82 2.59 3.35
N ILE A 129 -3.02 2.58 2.76
CA ILE A 129 -4.29 2.67 3.51
C ILE A 129 -4.41 1.52 4.50
N LEU A 130 -4.12 0.28 4.09
CA LEU A 130 -4.19 -0.88 4.98
C LEU A 130 -3.20 -0.74 6.14
N LEU A 131 -1.99 -0.28 5.87
CA LEU A 131 -0.98 -0.02 6.90
C LEU A 131 -1.44 1.07 7.87
N LYS A 132 -1.96 2.19 7.37
CA LYS A 132 -2.53 3.25 8.23
C LYS A 132 -3.71 2.77 9.06
N PHE A 133 -4.55 1.93 8.49
CA PHE A 133 -5.66 1.33 9.24
C PHE A 133 -5.17 0.36 10.32
N LEU A 134 -4.11 -0.40 10.08
CA LEU A 134 -3.50 -1.25 11.12
C LEU A 134 -3.01 -0.42 12.31
N GLU A 135 -2.44 0.76 12.06
CA GLU A 135 -1.94 1.69 13.09
C GLU A 135 -3.06 2.42 13.84
N THR A 136 -4.06 2.91 13.11
CA THR A 136 -5.05 3.88 13.64
C THR A 136 -6.40 3.26 13.95
N LYS A 137 -6.73 2.14 13.32
CA LYS A 137 -8.08 1.55 13.27
C LYS A 137 -9.16 2.54 12.79
N ASP A 138 -8.74 3.56 12.03
CA ASP A 138 -9.63 4.57 11.47
C ASP A 138 -9.55 4.60 9.94
N TRP A 139 -10.62 4.16 9.29
CA TRP A 139 -10.74 4.20 7.84
C TRP A 139 -10.75 5.63 7.30
N LYS A 140 -11.44 6.55 7.97
CA LYS A 140 -11.56 7.94 7.50
C LYS A 140 -10.17 8.58 7.50
N GLY A 141 -9.46 8.60 8.64
CA GLY A 141 -8.10 9.11 8.73
C GLY A 141 -7.15 8.47 7.70
N SER A 142 -7.23 7.14 7.53
CA SER A 142 -6.40 6.41 6.56
C SER A 142 -6.66 6.88 5.11
N PHE A 143 -7.92 7.07 4.71
CA PHE A 143 -8.23 7.58 3.38
C PHE A 143 -7.76 9.02 3.18
N PHE A 144 -7.95 9.88 4.18
CA PHE A 144 -7.57 11.30 4.13
C PHE A 144 -6.07 11.52 4.22
N GLN A 145 -5.29 10.58 4.73
CA GLN A 145 -3.84 10.66 4.69
C GLN A 145 -3.29 10.27 3.31
N VAL A 146 -3.89 9.26 2.66
CA VAL A 146 -3.29 8.61 1.48
C VAL A 146 -3.87 9.12 0.15
N ILE A 147 -5.16 9.44 0.09
CA ILE A 147 -5.83 9.84 -1.15
C ILE A 147 -5.61 11.32 -1.39
N PRO A 148 -4.96 11.76 -2.49
CA PRO A 148 -4.66 13.18 -2.73
C PRO A 148 -5.91 14.08 -2.73
N GLN A 149 -5.78 15.31 -2.21
CA GLN A 149 -6.88 16.26 -2.07
C GLN A 149 -7.61 16.55 -3.39
N ARG A 150 -6.89 16.63 -4.52
CA ARG A 150 -7.47 16.82 -5.86
C ARG A 150 -8.47 15.74 -6.31
N LYS A 151 -8.49 14.57 -5.64
CA LYS A 151 -9.45 13.48 -5.90
C LYS A 151 -10.69 13.56 -5.01
N ARG A 152 -10.69 14.43 -4.01
CA ARG A 152 -11.78 14.66 -3.06
C ARG A 152 -12.70 15.73 -3.63
N THR A 153 -13.98 15.69 -3.26
CA THR A 153 -14.94 16.76 -3.58
C THR A 153 -14.99 17.78 -2.44
N GLU A 154 -15.37 19.03 -2.73
CA GLU A 154 -15.21 20.22 -1.86
C GLU A 154 -16.01 20.23 -0.54
N GLY A 155 -16.58 19.12 -0.10
CA GLY A 155 -17.37 19.01 1.14
C GLY A 155 -16.68 18.33 2.32
N ASP A 156 -15.47 17.80 2.13
CA ASP A 156 -14.83 16.87 3.08
C ASP A 156 -13.71 17.52 3.92
N SER A 157 -13.51 18.84 3.82
CA SER A 157 -12.47 19.58 4.55
C SER A 157 -12.89 19.86 6.01
N GLU A 158 -12.82 18.88 6.89
CA GLU A 158 -12.82 19.16 8.33
C GLU A 158 -11.63 18.49 9.02
N ASN A 159 -10.66 19.35 9.35
CA ASN A 159 -9.62 19.25 10.38
C ASN A 159 -8.60 18.10 10.26
N CYS A 160 -7.78 18.12 9.21
CA CYS A 160 -6.40 17.67 9.36
C CYS A 160 -5.64 18.84 9.98
N GLN A 161 -5.12 18.68 11.19
CA GLN A 161 -4.07 19.58 11.66
C GLN A 161 -2.91 19.45 10.68
N ASP A 162 -2.72 20.49 9.88
CA ASP A 162 -1.49 20.74 9.18
C ASP A 162 -0.38 20.70 10.22
N VAL A 163 0.39 19.61 10.24
CA VAL A 163 1.75 19.69 10.74
C VAL A 163 2.50 20.33 9.59
N ASP A 164 2.41 21.67 9.55
CA ASP A 164 3.09 22.50 8.58
C ASP A 164 4.56 22.11 8.55
N GLY A 165 4.99 21.71 7.36
CA GLY A 165 6.40 21.69 7.02
C GLY A 165 6.85 23.12 6.85
N GLU A 166 7.53 23.65 7.84
CA GLU A 166 8.53 24.71 7.72
C GLU A 166 9.60 24.44 8.79
N ASP A 167 10.86 24.77 8.45
CA ASP A 167 12.13 24.51 9.15
C ASP A 167 12.74 23.10 8.94
N CYS A 168 13.89 22.90 8.27
CA CYS A 168 15.03 23.81 8.04
C CYS A 168 15.81 23.41 6.76
N GLU A 169 15.99 24.36 5.85
CA GLU A 169 17.10 24.37 4.88
C GLU A 169 18.49 24.59 5.53
N GLU A 170 18.60 24.61 6.86
CA GLU A 170 19.86 24.85 7.59
C GLU A 170 20.82 23.63 7.67
N GLU A 171 20.41 22.41 7.31
CA GLU A 171 21.33 21.26 7.39
C GLU A 171 22.37 21.19 6.25
N THR A 172 22.21 21.97 5.18
CA THR A 172 23.12 21.91 4.03
C THR A 172 24.38 22.76 4.20
N GLU A 173 24.36 23.75 5.10
CA GLU A 173 25.52 24.61 5.41
C GLU A 173 26.39 24.07 6.57
N ARG A 174 25.88 23.14 7.39
CA ARG A 174 26.65 22.54 8.50
C ARG A 174 27.66 21.48 8.06
N LYS A 175 27.57 20.96 6.83
CA LYS A 175 28.53 19.95 6.30
C LYS A 175 29.73 20.50 5.55
N LYS A 176 29.85 21.83 5.37
CA LYS A 176 31.04 22.47 4.79
C LYS A 176 32.02 23.06 5.81
N ARG A 177 31.78 22.91 7.12
CA ARG A 177 32.62 23.49 8.18
C ARG A 177 33.19 22.46 9.14
N CYS A 178 33.80 21.40 8.61
CA CYS A 178 34.55 20.40 9.40
C CYS A 178 35.88 19.98 8.74
N LEU A 179 36.49 20.86 7.93
CA LEU A 179 37.85 20.66 7.42
C LEU A 179 38.72 21.90 7.65
N GLU A 180 38.77 22.39 8.89
CA GLU A 180 39.93 23.15 9.36
C GLU A 180 40.21 22.69 10.79
N VAL A 181 41.25 21.88 10.95
CA VAL A 181 41.81 21.53 12.25
C VAL A 181 42.85 22.60 12.57
N PRO A 182 42.73 23.34 13.68
CA PRO A 182 43.87 24.07 14.24
C PRO A 182 44.61 23.16 15.22
N SER A 183 45.89 22.89 14.95
CA SER A 183 46.80 22.39 15.98
C SER A 183 47.85 23.46 16.25
N HIS A 184 47.72 24.13 17.40
CA HIS A 184 48.78 24.88 18.06
C HIS A 184 49.70 23.90 18.81
N ASP A 185 51.01 24.00 18.58
CA ASP A 185 51.98 24.54 19.55
C ASP A 185 53.18 25.12 18.78
#